data_AF-A0A2D4LGC2-F1
#
_entry.id   AF-A0A2D4LGC2-F1
#
_cell.length_a   1.000
_cell.length_b   1.000
_cell.length_c   1.000
_cell.angle_alpha   90.00
_cell.angle_beta   90.00
_cell.angle_gamma   90.00
#
_symmetry.space_group_name_H-M   'P 1'
#
loop_
_entity.id
_entity.type
_entity.pdbx_description
1 polymer ?
#
loop_
_entity_poly.entity_id
_entity_poly.type
_entity_poly.pdbx_seq_one_letter_code
_entity_poly.pdbx_strand_id
1 'polypeptide(L)'
;EWSQRDLERAENVKFCRQYLVFHDNQSIIYSGPSGNCTEIKGELLSRDCPSGTQKAVVRKMSNSKGEEKQFLEVWEKKPEGEEHRVDSSRKEASQDRVFL
;
A
#
# COMPACT_ATOMS: atom_id res chain seq x y z
N GLU A 1 4.21 8.86 5.47
CA GLU A 1 4.28 7.65 6.33
C GLU A 1 4.80 8.06 7.69
N TRP A 2 4.43 7.35 8.76
CA TRP A 2 4.99 7.59 10.09
C TRP A 2 5.16 6.27 10.86
N SER A 3 5.94 6.30 11.93
CA SER A 3 6.09 5.17 12.86
C SER A 3 5.72 5.56 14.27
N GLN A 4 5.12 4.63 15.02
CA GLN A 4 4.79 4.79 16.42
C GLN A 4 5.20 3.55 17.21
N ARG A 5 5.62 3.75 18.46
CA ARG A 5 5.89 2.64 19.39
C ARG A 5 4.58 2.01 19.86
N ASP A 6 4.44 0.70 19.65
CA ASP A 6 3.41 -0.12 20.26
C ASP A 6 3.98 -0.77 21.52
N LEU A 7 3.46 -0.37 22.68
CA LEU A 7 3.93 -0.85 23.98
C LEU A 7 3.45 -2.26 24.30
N GLU A 8 2.25 -2.64 23.84
CA GLU A 8 1.68 -3.97 24.10
C GLU A 8 2.44 -5.04 23.31
N ARG A 9 2.80 -4.74 22.07
CA ARG A 9 3.56 -5.63 21.19
C ARG A 9 5.07 -5.50 21.34
N ALA A 10 5.53 -4.49 22.07
CA ALA A 10 6.94 -4.12 22.21
C ALA A 10 7.66 -3.95 20.85
N GLU A 11 6.97 -3.38 19.85
CA GLU A 11 7.51 -3.15 18.50
C GLU A 11 7.28 -1.72 18.01
N ASN A 12 8.00 -1.30 16.97
CA ASN A 12 7.70 -0.04 16.26
C ASN A 12 6.83 -0.37 15.05
N VAL A 13 5.64 0.22 15.01
CA VAL A 13 4.65 -0.02 13.97
C VAL A 13 4.67 1.14 12.99
N LYS A 14 4.68 0.84 11.69
CA LYS A 14 4.61 1.84 10.62
C LYS A 14 3.19 1.97 10.10
N PHE A 15 2.80 3.18 9.73
CA PHE A 15 1.50 3.46 9.16
C PHE A 15 1.61 4.36 7.92
N CYS A 16 0.66 4.17 7.01
CA CYS A 16 0.47 5.01 5.85
C CYS A 16 -0.92 5.67 5.88
N ARG A 17 -0.99 6.90 5.35
CA ARG A 17 -2.23 7.59 5.05
C ARG A 17 -2.17 8.09 3.61
N GLN A 18 -3.18 7.73 2.84
CA GLN A 18 -3.35 8.17 1.46
C GLN A 18 -4.22 9.43 1.41
N TYR A 19 -3.96 10.27 0.42
CA TYR A 19 -4.65 11.55 0.20
C TYR A 19 -5.16 11.62 -1.23
N LEU A 20 -6.37 12.16 -1.41
CA LEU A 20 -6.90 12.63 -2.68
C LEU A 20 -6.40 14.06 -2.89
N VAL A 21 -5.91 14.34 -4.09
CA VAL A 21 -5.41 15.67 -4.47
C VAL A 21 -6.05 16.08 -5.79
N PHE A 22 -6.85 17.15 -5.75
CA PHE A 22 -7.40 17.76 -6.97
C PHE A 22 -6.60 19.01 -7.32
N HIS A 23 -6.30 19.19 -8.61
CA HIS A 23 -5.55 20.34 -9.11
C HIS A 23 -6.16 20.87 -10.41
N ASP A 24 -6.00 22.17 -10.67
CA ASP A 24 -6.48 22.87 -11.86
C ASP A 24 -5.35 23.19 -12.86
N ASN A 25 -4.37 22.28 -12.95
CA ASN A 25 -3.08 22.42 -13.67
C ASN A 25 -2.15 23.56 -13.18
N GLN A 26 -2.64 24.53 -12.41
CA GLN A 26 -1.84 25.63 -11.86
C GLN A 26 -1.63 25.48 -10.36
N SER A 27 -2.61 24.95 -9.64
CA SER A 27 -2.62 24.88 -8.19
C SER A 27 -3.34 23.64 -7.68
N ILE A 28 -3.03 23.25 -6.44
CA ILE A 28 -3.83 22.27 -5.71
C ILE A 28 -5.06 23.00 -5.18
N ILE A 29 -6.23 22.63 -5.67
CA ILE A 29 -7.51 23.22 -5.27
C ILE A 29 -8.14 22.47 -4.08
N TYR A 30 -7.71 21.23 -3.85
CA TYR A 30 -8.14 20.43 -2.70
C TYR A 30 -7.13 19.34 -2.37
N SER A 31 -6.93 19.08 -1.08
CA SER A 31 -6.24 17.90 -0.59
C SER A 31 -6.93 17.36 0.66
N GLY A 32 -7.30 16.08 0.65
CA GLY A 32 -7.99 15.44 1.77
C GLY A 32 -7.64 13.96 1.90
N PRO A 33 -7.87 13.34 3.06
CA PRO A 33 -7.59 11.93 3.25
C PRO A 33 -8.53 11.04 2.41
N SER A 34 -7.99 10.04 1.71
CA SER A 34 -8.80 9.12 0.89
C SER A 34 -9.48 8.02 1.70
N GLY A 35 -9.18 7.92 3.00
CA GLY A 35 -9.76 6.93 3.90
C GLY A 35 -9.00 6.76 5.21
N ASN A 36 -9.16 5.59 5.81
CA ASN A 36 -8.51 5.22 7.07
C ASN A 36 -7.00 5.02 6.91
N CYS A 37 -6.28 5.25 8.01
CA CYS A 37 -4.88 4.89 8.13
C CYS A 37 -4.71 3.38 8.08
N THR A 38 -3.65 2.91 7.43
CA THR A 38 -3.34 1.47 7.31
C THR A 38 -1.98 1.17 7.93
N GLU A 39 -1.91 0.06 8.68
CA GLU A 39 -0.67 -0.46 9.22
C GLU A 39 0.16 -1.10 8.11
N ILE A 40 1.43 -0.69 7.98
CA ILE A 40 2.39 -1.25 7.03
C ILE A 40 3.11 -2.41 7.70
N LYS A 41 2.65 -3.63 7.45
CA LYS A 41 3.25 -4.85 8.01
C LYS A 41 4.29 -5.47 7.09
N GLY A 42 5.43 -5.80 7.67
CA GLY A 42 6.47 -6.62 7.04
C GLY A 42 7.22 -5.96 5.88
N GLU A 43 6.99 -4.68 5.58
CA GLU A 43 7.67 -4.00 4.47
C GLU A 43 9.15 -3.76 4.78
N LEU A 44 10.03 -4.31 3.93
CA LEU A 44 11.48 -4.13 3.99
C LEU A 44 11.93 -3.01 3.06
N LEU A 45 11.42 -3.00 1.83
CA LEU A 45 11.74 -2.02 0.79
C LEU A 45 10.50 -1.70 -0.02
N SER A 46 10.37 -0.45 -0.43
CA SER A 46 9.27 0.05 -1.26
C SER A 46 9.84 1.07 -2.24
N ARG A 47 9.53 0.91 -3.52
CA ARG A 47 10.00 1.82 -4.57
C ARG A 47 8.97 1.97 -5.68
N ASP A 48 8.68 3.23 -6.01
CA ASP A 48 7.88 3.57 -7.17
C ASP A 48 8.73 3.44 -8.45
N CYS A 49 8.11 2.93 -9.51
CA CYS A 49 8.71 2.95 -10.84
C CYS A 49 8.85 4.41 -11.32
N PRO A 50 9.90 4.74 -12.11
CA PRO A 50 10.09 6.10 -12.64
C PRO A 50 8.90 6.64 -13.44
N SER A 51 8.13 5.75 -14.08
CA SER A 51 6.89 6.09 -14.80
C SER A 51 5.75 6.52 -13.89
N GLY A 52 5.83 6.24 -12.59
CA GLY A 52 4.75 6.47 -11.63
C GLY A 52 3.56 5.52 -11.76
N THR A 53 3.59 4.54 -12.67
CA THR A 53 2.46 3.63 -12.93
C THR A 53 2.44 2.39 -12.03
N GLN A 54 3.58 2.05 -11.44
CA GLN A 54 3.73 0.84 -10.63
C GLN A 54 4.56 1.12 -9.38
N LYS A 55 4.39 0.25 -8.38
CA LYS A 55 5.16 0.25 -7.14
C LYS A 55 5.59 -1.17 -6.81
N ALA A 56 6.87 -1.37 -6.56
CA ALA A 56 7.44 -2.63 -6.08
C ALA A 56 7.65 -2.58 -4.57
N VAL A 57 7.22 -3.62 -3.86
CA VAL A 57 7.33 -3.73 -2.40
C VAL A 57 7.90 -5.10 -2.03
N VAL A 58 9.01 -5.13 -1.30
CA VAL A 58 9.55 -6.36 -0.71
C VAL A 58 9.01 -6.50 0.71
N ARG A 59 8.31 -7.61 0.99
CA ARG A 59 7.77 -7.91 2.31
C ARG A 59 8.37 -9.16 2.92
N LYS A 60 8.48 -9.16 4.24
CA LYS A 60 8.83 -10.29 5.09
C LYS A 60 7.57 -10.82 5.79
N MET A 61 7.37 -12.13 5.75
CA MET A 61 6.29 -12.81 6.47
C MET A 61 6.83 -14.07 7.14
N SER A 62 6.42 -14.30 8.39
CA SER A 62 6.64 -15.57 9.09
C SER A 62 5.47 -16.51 8.83
N ASN A 63 5.75 -17.76 8.48
CA ASN A 63 4.71 -18.78 8.39
C ASN A 63 4.36 -19.34 9.77
N SER A 64 3.31 -20.18 9.84
CA SER A 64 2.88 -20.83 11.08
C SER A 64 3.93 -21.78 11.70
N LYS A 65 4.99 -22.11 10.96
CA LYS A 65 6.13 -22.91 11.43
C LYS A 65 7.33 -22.06 11.88
N GLY A 66 7.19 -20.73 11.87
CA GLY A 66 8.27 -19.79 12.25
C GLY A 66 9.34 -19.59 11.18
N GLU A 67 9.19 -20.17 9.98
CA GLU A 67 10.11 -19.91 8.87
C GLU A 67 9.82 -18.53 8.28
N GLU A 68 10.89 -17.78 8.04
CA GLU A 68 10.79 -16.46 7.43
C GLU A 68 10.85 -16.57 5.91
N LYS A 69 9.92 -15.92 5.22
CA LYS A 69 9.91 -15.81 3.77
C LYS A 69 9.84 -14.35 3.36
N GLN A 70 10.43 -14.06 2.21
CA GLN A 70 10.33 -12.75 1.57
C GLN A 70 9.57 -12.88 0.25
N PHE A 71 8.76 -11.87 -0.06
CA PHE A 71 7.96 -11.81 -1.28
C PHE A 71 8.12 -10.45 -1.93
N LEU A 72 8.17 -10.43 -3.26
CA LEU A 72 8.09 -9.21 -4.05
C LEU A 72 6.65 -9.03 -4.52
N GLU A 73 6.05 -7.90 -4.15
CA GLU A 73 4.74 -7.48 -4.64
C GLU A 73 4.93 -6.36 -5.67
N VAL A 74 4.26 -6.46 -6.81
CA VAL A 74 4.20 -5.39 -7.80
C VAL A 74 2.76 -4.90 -7.86
N TRP A 75 2.56 -3.63 -7.55
CA TRP A 75 1.26 -2.97 -7.48
C TRP A 75 1.10 -2.02 -8.66
N GLU A 76 0.00 -2.13 -9.39
CA GLU A 76 -0.38 -1.16 -10.42
C GLU A 76 -1.16 0.00 -9.81
N LYS A 77 -0.77 1.23 -10.13
CA LYS A 77 -1.51 2.42 -9.77
C LYS A 77 -2.52 2.70 -10.88
N LYS A 78 -3.81 2.64 -10.53
CA LYS A 78 -4.85 3.09 -11.47
C LYS A 78 -4.76 4.60 -11.64
N PRO A 79 -4.95 5.13 -12.86
CA PRO A 79 -5.11 6.56 -13.05
C PRO A 79 -6.34 7.03 -12.28
N GLU A 80 -6.18 8.13 -11.54
CA GLU A 80 -7.23 8.74 -10.72
C GLU A 80 -8.28 9.36 -11.66
N GLY A 81 -9.50 8.79 -11.72
CA GLY A 81 -10.56 9.30 -12.61
C GLY A 81 -11.76 8.41 -12.93
N GLU A 82 -11.79 7.13 -12.60
CA GLU A 82 -12.98 6.27 -12.78
C GLU A 82 -13.60 5.91 -11.42
N GLU A 83 -14.63 6.68 -11.02
CA GLU A 83 -15.55 6.30 -9.95
C GLU A 83 -16.37 5.10 -10.43
N HIS A 84 -15.97 3.90 -10.04
CA HIS A 84 -16.85 2.74 -10.10
C HIS A 84 -17.27 2.41 -8.67
N ARG A 85 -18.56 2.64 -8.40
CA ARG A 85 -19.29 2.09 -7.25
C ARG A 85 -18.91 0.62 -7.10
N VAL A 86 -18.05 0.32 -6.13
CA VAL A 86 -17.75 -1.06 -5.76
C VAL A 86 -18.95 -1.56 -4.99
N ASP A 87 -19.89 -2.14 -5.73
CA ASP A 87 -20.88 -3.02 -5.15
C ASP A 87 -20.13 -4.11 -4.37
N SER A 88 -20.60 -4.38 -3.17
CA SER A 88 -20.00 -5.32 -2.24
C SER A 88 -20.11 -6.71 -2.84
N SER A 89 -19.10 -7.09 -3.59
CA SER A 89 -18.91 -8.43 -4.09
C SER A 89 -17.42 -8.69 -4.03
N ARG A 90 -17.02 -9.49 -3.04
CA ARG A 90 -15.70 -10.15 -3.00
C ARG A 90 -15.35 -10.59 -4.42
N LYS A 91 -14.40 -9.92 -5.05
CA LYS A 91 -13.68 -10.45 -6.19
C LYS A 91 -12.27 -10.67 -5.71
N GLU A 92 -11.89 -11.93 -5.70
CA GLU A 92 -10.51 -12.38 -5.48
C GLU A 92 -9.56 -11.47 -6.23
N ALA A 93 -8.61 -10.90 -5.49
CA ALA A 93 -7.44 -10.31 -6.09
C ALA A 93 -6.81 -11.37 -6.99
N SER A 94 -6.74 -11.10 -8.30
CA SER A 94 -5.97 -11.92 -9.23
C SER A 94 -4.51 -11.85 -8.77
N GLN A 95 -4.11 -12.93 -8.12
CA GLN A 95 -2.83 -13.08 -7.46
C GLN A 95 -1.87 -13.64 -8.51
N ASP A 96 -1.39 -12.81 -9.42
CA ASP A 96 -0.29 -13.21 -10.31
C ASP A 96 0.99 -13.29 -9.47
N ARG A 97 1.19 -14.47 -8.89
CA ARG A 97 2.38 -14.89 -8.16
C ARG A 97 3.55 -14.98 -9.13
N VAL A 98 4.35 -13.93 -9.23
CA VAL A 98 5.70 -14.06 -9.79
C VAL A 98 6.61 -14.52 -8.67
N PHE A 99 6.95 -15.81 -8.67
CA PHE A 99 8.07 -16.34 -7.89
C PHE A 99 9.35 -16.04 -8.66
N LEU A 100 10.29 -15.31 -8.05
CA LEU A 100 11.70 -15.35 -8.44
C LEU A 100 12.39 -16.43 -7.61
#